data_AF-A0A9Q0ZLL6-F1
#
_entry.id   AF-A0A9Q0ZLL6-F1
#
_cell.length_a   1.000
_cell.length_b   1.000
_cell.length_c   1.000
_cell.angle_alpha   90.00
_cell.angle_beta   90.00
_cell.angle_gamma   90.00
#
_symmetry.space_group_name_H-M   'P 1'
#
loop_
_entity.id
_entity.type
_entity.pdbx_description
1 polymer ?
#
loop_
_entity_poly.entity_id
_entity_poly.type
_entity_poly.pdbx_seq_one_letter_code
_entity_poly.pdbx_strand_id
1 'polypeptide(L)'
;MLLFSCYFLNFISFYCHIAHVLLFIIHFQIGEVVDGPGDDIKRPVFDGIEYDYVFDVDIGDGEPIRKLPYNRSDNPYLTADTWLLKENLPLAYRQQIVEFILQNSGQGGAALDSSFRDPYTGSNAYIPGGSSSMSGMYTLNCKNNLICILAFALGFSQFDKAWPGFITFHLLVYATVVLAKPILKHIPKKGMLVFDVAQFEGILKKLTEFNNSLLSDSDKKNLSLSELEISRLSAVIKILKDTSHYHTSKFADADIALLLKLLKSWPLAMIFPVIDILRMLVLHPDGVTVLLKHVEDENDTLMEMIKRVATNPPLSPNLLTGTRVVTNLFKNSRCHYWLQKHRSEILDAFSSCYSSPNKNLQLSYATMILNYAVLLIERKDHEGQSQVLSAALEIVEEENIEVDSKFRALVAIGSLMLDGLVKRIALDFDVENVAKTAMASKEAKIAEVGADIESLTK
;
A
#
# COMPACT_ATOMS: atom_id res chain seq x y z
N MET A 1 -25.20 31.78 22.57
CA MET A 1 -25.00 31.38 21.16
C MET A 1 -23.59 31.66 20.63
N LEU A 2 -22.92 32.76 21.01
CA LEU A 2 -21.58 33.10 20.47
C LEU A 2 -20.42 32.25 21.04
N LEU A 3 -20.50 31.75 22.28
CA LEU A 3 -19.45 30.90 22.87
C LEU A 3 -19.39 29.48 22.25
N PHE A 4 -20.50 28.96 21.74
CA PHE A 4 -20.54 27.63 21.11
C PHE A 4 -19.85 27.60 19.73
N SER A 5 -19.75 28.75 19.06
CA SER A 5 -19.13 28.88 17.75
C SER A 5 -17.59 28.85 17.82
N CYS A 6 -16.99 29.43 18.86
CA CYS A 6 -15.53 29.42 19.03
C CYS A 6 -14.96 28.04 19.41
N TYR A 7 -15.71 27.21 20.15
CA TYR A 7 -15.29 25.84 20.46
C TYR A 7 -15.36 24.92 19.23
N PHE A 8 -16.35 25.12 18.36
CA PHE A 8 -16.52 24.31 17.15
C PHE A 8 -15.42 24.55 16.10
N LEU A 9 -14.97 25.79 15.97
CA LEU A 9 -13.87 26.17 15.06
C LEU A 9 -12.51 25.63 15.52
N ASN A 10 -12.22 25.65 16.83
CA ASN A 10 -10.99 25.07 17.37
C ASN A 10 -10.98 23.53 17.28
N PHE A 11 -12.14 22.89 17.40
CA PHE A 11 -12.27 21.43 17.28
C PHE A 11 -12.00 20.94 15.84
N ILE A 12 -12.44 21.70 14.84
CA ILE A 12 -12.17 21.42 13.41
C ILE A 12 -10.69 21.63 13.08
N SER A 13 -10.06 22.69 13.62
CA SER A 13 -8.63 22.94 13.40
C SER A 13 -7.73 21.86 14.03
N PHE A 14 -8.12 21.31 15.18
CA PHE A 14 -7.37 20.23 15.85
C PHE A 14 -7.48 18.89 15.10
N TYR A 15 -8.67 18.56 14.59
CA TYR A 15 -8.87 17.36 13.75
C TYR A 15 -8.19 17.47 12.39
N CYS A 16 -8.15 18.67 11.80
CA CYS A 16 -7.45 18.89 10.54
C CYS A 16 -5.92 18.74 10.68
N HIS A 17 -5.37 19.09 11.85
CA HIS A 17 -3.94 18.93 12.12
C HIS A 17 -3.55 17.48 12.43
N ILE A 18 -4.42 16.73 13.12
CA ILE A 18 -4.23 15.28 13.38
C ILE A 18 -4.40 14.45 12.09
N ALA A 19 -5.33 14.83 11.21
CA ALA A 19 -5.53 14.17 9.92
C ALA A 19 -4.34 14.35 8.96
N HIS A 20 -3.60 15.46 9.06
CA HIS A 20 -2.40 15.69 8.25
C HIS A 20 -1.17 14.90 8.76
N VAL A 21 -1.12 14.59 10.06
CA VAL A 21 -0.04 13.78 10.65
C VAL A 21 -0.29 12.28 10.47
N LEU A 22 -1.56 11.83 10.44
CA LEU A 22 -1.89 10.42 10.19
C LEU A 22 -1.75 9.98 8.71
N LEU A 23 -1.62 10.91 7.76
CA LEU A 23 -1.53 10.58 6.34
C LEU A 23 -0.10 10.22 5.86
N PHE A 24 0.90 10.26 6.74
CA PHE A 24 2.32 10.05 6.38
C PHE A 24 2.95 8.75 6.90
N ILE A 25 2.18 7.86 7.54
CA ILE A 25 2.68 6.57 8.00
C ILE A 25 2.18 5.49 7.03
N ILE A 26 2.86 5.35 5.90
CA ILE A 26 2.77 4.16 5.06
C ILE A 26 3.67 3.10 5.71
N HIS A 27 3.10 1.90 5.91
CA HIS A 27 3.72 0.77 6.60
C HIS A 27 5.10 0.39 6.03
N PHE A 28 6.14 0.65 6.83
CA PHE A 28 7.42 -0.02 6.79
C PHE A 28 7.46 -0.98 7.99
N GLN A 29 7.48 -2.29 7.74
CA GLN A 29 7.44 -3.30 8.79
C GLN A 29 8.85 -3.89 8.97
N ILE A 30 9.50 -3.56 10.08
CA ILE A 30 10.89 -3.96 10.37
C ILE A 30 10.87 -5.35 11.03
N GLY A 31 11.70 -6.25 10.51
CA GLY A 31 11.78 -7.68 10.87
C GLY A 31 12.27 -8.02 12.27
N GLU A 32 12.22 -9.32 12.57
CA GLU A 32 12.51 -9.98 13.84
C GLU A 32 14.00 -10.25 14.04
N VAL A 33 14.46 -10.15 15.29
CA VAL A 33 15.86 -10.26 15.73
C VAL A 33 16.40 -11.68 15.57
N VAL A 34 17.57 -11.83 14.94
CA VAL A 34 18.39 -13.04 15.09
C VAL A 34 19.77 -12.62 15.62
N ASP A 35 20.16 -13.24 16.73
CA ASP A 35 21.42 -13.11 17.48
C ASP A 35 21.70 -11.80 18.24
N GLY A 36 21.27 -11.76 19.51
CA GLY A 36 21.95 -10.97 20.53
C GLY A 36 22.83 -11.89 21.40
N PRO A 37 24.16 -11.68 21.49
CA PRO A 37 24.96 -12.41 22.45
C PRO A 37 25.08 -11.61 23.76
N GLY A 38 24.94 -12.33 24.87
CA GLY A 38 25.46 -11.91 26.17
C GLY A 38 26.97 -11.68 26.11
N ASP A 39 27.49 -11.04 27.16
CA ASP A 39 28.79 -10.35 27.32
C ASP A 39 30.11 -11.08 26.95
N ASP A 40 30.12 -12.17 26.15
CA ASP A 40 31.35 -12.95 25.88
C ASP A 40 31.53 -13.46 24.42
N ILE A 41 30.92 -12.84 23.39
CA ILE A 41 31.01 -13.34 22.00
C ILE A 41 31.44 -12.25 21.00
N LYS A 42 32.36 -12.62 20.10
CA LYS A 42 33.02 -11.83 19.04
C LYS A 42 32.12 -10.77 18.39
N ARG A 43 32.66 -9.55 18.26
CA ARG A 43 32.03 -8.43 17.55
C ARG A 43 31.68 -8.82 16.11
N PRO A 44 30.46 -8.56 15.62
CA PRO A 44 30.09 -8.82 14.24
C PRO A 44 30.94 -7.99 13.27
N VAL A 45 31.37 -8.62 12.17
CA VAL A 45 32.16 -7.98 11.11
C VAL A 45 31.27 -7.71 9.91
N PHE A 46 31.26 -6.47 9.43
CA PHE A 46 30.57 -6.07 8.20
C PHE A 46 31.53 -5.25 7.31
N ASP A 47 31.64 -5.60 6.03
CA ASP A 47 32.60 -5.02 5.09
C ASP A 47 34.07 -5.01 5.59
N GLY A 48 34.45 -6.02 6.38
CA GLY A 48 35.81 -6.15 6.94
C GLY A 48 36.09 -5.26 8.17
N ILE A 49 35.07 -4.59 8.70
CA ILE A 49 35.16 -3.73 9.90
C ILE A 49 34.31 -4.36 11.02
N GLU A 50 34.84 -4.38 12.24
CA GLU A 50 34.12 -4.84 13.44
C GLU A 50 33.19 -3.75 13.98
N TYR A 51 31.95 -4.12 14.31
CA TYR A 51 30.95 -3.25 14.92
C TYR A 51 30.42 -3.83 16.22
N ASP A 52 29.85 -3.00 17.10
CA ASP A 52 29.14 -3.50 18.29
C ASP A 52 27.82 -4.19 17.91
N TYR A 53 27.14 -3.69 16.86
CA TYR A 53 25.90 -4.26 16.33
C TYR A 53 25.90 -4.24 14.80
N VAL A 54 25.34 -5.27 14.18
CA VAL A 54 24.97 -5.29 12.76
C VAL A 54 23.53 -5.78 12.68
N PHE A 55 22.59 -4.86 12.50
CA PHE A 55 21.17 -5.17 12.47
C PHE A 55 20.72 -5.58 11.07
N ASP A 56 19.84 -6.57 11.00
CA ASP A 56 19.18 -6.97 9.76
C ASP A 56 17.86 -6.19 9.64
N VAL A 57 17.79 -5.30 8.65
CA VAL A 57 16.66 -4.40 8.39
C VAL A 57 15.92 -4.88 7.16
N ASP A 58 14.70 -5.38 7.37
CA ASP A 58 13.74 -5.65 6.31
C ASP A 58 13.02 -4.35 5.92
N ILE A 59 12.96 -4.09 4.62
CA ILE A 59 12.41 -2.87 4.03
C ILE A 59 10.96 -3.08 3.54
N GLY A 60 10.48 -4.32 3.55
CA GLY A 60 9.20 -4.71 2.96
C GLY A 60 9.30 -4.91 1.44
N ASP A 61 8.17 -5.26 0.82
CA ASP A 61 8.00 -5.44 -0.64
C ASP A 61 8.84 -6.56 -1.31
N GLY A 62 9.39 -7.49 -0.52
CA GLY A 62 10.18 -8.62 -1.05
C GLY A 62 11.61 -8.24 -1.48
N GLU A 63 12.08 -7.06 -1.05
CA GLU A 63 13.47 -6.64 -1.20
C GLU A 63 14.41 -7.50 -0.31
N PRO A 64 15.70 -7.64 -0.69
CA PRO A 64 16.67 -8.31 0.17
C PRO A 64 16.86 -7.58 1.50
N ILE A 65 16.95 -8.34 2.59
CA ILE A 65 17.29 -7.84 3.93
C ILE A 65 18.62 -7.07 3.88
N ARG A 66 18.65 -5.88 4.49
CA ARG A 66 19.82 -4.98 4.46
C ARG A 66 20.50 -4.93 5.81
N LYS A 67 21.83 -4.80 5.81
CA LYS A 67 22.63 -4.76 7.05
C LYS A 67 22.90 -3.31 7.48
N LEU A 68 22.59 -3.00 8.74
CA LEU A 68 22.84 -1.71 9.39
C LEU A 68 23.91 -1.87 10.46
N PRO A 69 25.17 -1.49 10.19
CA PRO A 69 26.23 -1.50 11.18
C PRO A 69 26.13 -0.30 12.15
N TYR A 70 26.33 -0.52 13.45
CA TYR A 70 26.23 0.50 14.50
C TYR A 70 27.17 0.22 15.68
N ASN A 71 27.90 1.24 16.16
CA ASN A 71 28.64 1.18 17.43
C ASN A 71 27.91 1.95 18.53
N ARG A 72 28.05 1.51 19.79
CA ARG A 72 27.46 2.21 20.96
C ARG A 72 27.93 3.65 21.11
N SER A 73 29.11 3.97 20.58
CA SER A 73 29.69 5.32 20.58
C SER A 73 29.13 6.23 19.49
N ASP A 74 28.42 5.69 18.49
CA ASP A 74 27.97 6.45 17.32
C ASP A 74 26.64 7.17 17.60
N ASN A 75 26.45 8.34 16.97
CA ASN A 75 25.20 9.08 17.06
C ASN A 75 24.12 8.39 16.19
N PRO A 76 23.00 7.93 16.76
CA PRO A 76 21.96 7.19 16.04
C PRO A 76 21.38 7.95 14.83
N TYR A 77 21.25 9.28 14.93
CA TYR A 77 20.71 10.11 13.85
C TYR A 77 21.67 10.22 12.67
N LEU A 78 22.96 10.35 12.94
CA LEU A 78 23.98 10.40 11.88
C LEU A 78 24.18 9.03 11.24
N THR A 79 24.14 7.96 12.03
CA THR A 79 24.17 6.58 11.51
C THR A 79 22.96 6.33 10.60
N ALA A 80 21.76 6.71 11.02
CA ALA A 80 20.54 6.55 10.23
C ALA A 80 20.62 7.33 8.90
N ASP A 81 21.03 8.60 8.91
CA ASP A 81 21.18 9.39 7.68
C ASP A 81 22.19 8.78 6.72
N THR A 82 23.37 8.40 7.25
CA THR A 82 24.45 7.83 6.44
C THR A 82 24.03 6.49 5.83
N TRP A 83 23.35 5.66 6.61
CA TRP A 83 22.83 4.37 6.16
C TRP A 83 21.74 4.54 5.09
N LEU A 84 20.74 5.41 5.32
CA LEU A 84 19.68 5.67 4.34
C LEU A 84 20.24 6.19 3.02
N LEU A 85 21.24 7.08 3.06
CA LEU A 85 21.91 7.58 1.86
C LEU A 85 22.71 6.47 1.14
N LYS A 86 23.46 5.64 1.88
CA LYS A 86 24.24 4.52 1.33
C LYS A 86 23.33 3.50 0.63
N GLU A 87 22.18 3.25 1.24
CA GLU A 87 21.17 2.30 0.77
C GLU A 87 20.22 2.90 -0.28
N ASN A 88 20.38 4.18 -0.63
CA ASN A 88 19.52 4.92 -1.56
C ASN A 88 18.03 4.87 -1.15
N LEU A 89 17.79 5.01 0.16
CA LEU A 89 16.46 5.02 0.78
C LEU A 89 16.02 6.46 1.13
N PRO A 90 14.71 6.77 1.07
CA PRO A 90 14.19 8.08 1.44
C PRO A 90 14.55 8.48 2.88
N LEU A 91 15.04 9.72 3.07
CA LEU A 91 15.33 10.30 4.39
C LEU A 91 14.09 10.42 5.30
N ALA A 92 12.88 10.25 4.76
CA ALA A 92 11.66 10.19 5.54
C ALA A 92 11.67 9.05 6.57
N TYR A 93 12.43 7.97 6.32
CA TYR A 93 12.57 6.83 7.25
C TYR A 93 13.55 7.10 8.40
N ARG A 94 14.23 8.25 8.42
CA ARG A 94 15.25 8.58 9.43
C ARG A 94 14.77 8.34 10.85
N GLN A 95 13.60 8.88 11.19
CA GLN A 95 13.07 8.80 12.56
C GLN A 95 12.81 7.35 12.98
N GLN A 96 12.28 6.54 12.07
CA GLN A 96 11.98 5.13 12.32
C GLN A 96 13.26 4.30 12.50
N ILE A 97 14.30 4.55 11.70
CA ILE A 97 15.60 3.87 11.83
C ILE A 97 16.30 4.26 13.13
N VAL A 98 16.20 5.54 13.54
CA VAL A 98 16.73 5.99 14.84
C VAL A 98 16.05 5.28 16.00
N GLU A 99 14.72 5.20 15.98
CA GLU A 99 13.95 4.50 17.01
C GLU A 99 14.31 3.01 17.07
N PHE A 100 14.49 2.38 15.90
CA PHE A 100 14.96 1.00 15.80
C PHE A 100 16.37 0.81 16.41
N ILE A 101 17.33 1.69 16.09
CA ILE A 101 18.68 1.63 16.66
C ILE A 101 18.62 1.78 18.18
N LEU A 102 17.87 2.76 18.70
CA LEU A 102 17.77 3.03 20.14
C LEU A 102 17.10 1.88 20.91
N GLN A 103 16.06 1.29 20.32
CA GLN A 103 15.34 0.17 20.91
C GLN A 103 16.22 -1.09 21.01
N ASN A 104 17.02 -1.37 19.98
CA ASN A 104 17.79 -2.61 19.88
C ASN A 104 19.23 -2.50 20.42
N SER A 105 19.76 -1.28 20.59
CA SER A 105 21.09 -1.05 21.21
C SER A 105 21.07 -0.97 22.74
N GLY A 106 19.89 -1.06 23.38
CA GLY A 106 19.74 -0.98 24.83
C GLY A 106 19.78 0.44 25.41
N GLN A 107 19.71 1.48 24.57
CA GLN A 107 19.69 2.89 24.99
C GLN A 107 18.28 3.44 25.28
N GLY A 108 17.22 2.63 25.16
CA GLY A 108 15.81 3.01 25.31
C GLY A 108 15.34 3.46 26.72
N GLY A 109 16.25 3.83 27.63
CA GLY A 109 15.94 4.24 29.00
C GLY A 109 16.74 5.43 29.56
N ALA A 110 17.55 6.11 28.76
CA ALA A 110 18.29 7.29 29.21
C ALA A 110 17.44 8.57 29.01
N ALA A 111 17.10 9.23 30.10
CA ALA A 111 16.52 10.57 30.09
C ALA A 111 17.43 11.51 29.26
N LEU A 112 16.82 12.21 28.30
CA LEU A 112 17.51 13.20 27.49
C LEU A 112 18.01 14.35 28.38
N ASP A 113 19.33 14.52 28.43
CA ASP A 113 19.95 15.74 28.94
C ASP A 113 19.56 16.91 28.02
N SER A 114 18.90 17.91 28.60
CA SER A 114 18.39 19.10 27.91
C SER A 114 19.50 20.12 27.64
N SER A 115 20.65 19.69 27.13
CA SER A 115 21.83 20.53 26.95
C SER A 115 22.22 20.80 25.49
N PHE A 116 21.39 20.43 24.51
CA PHE A 116 21.58 20.84 23.12
C PHE A 116 20.85 22.16 22.82
N ARG A 117 21.62 23.26 22.78
CA ARG A 117 21.16 24.62 22.42
C ARG A 117 21.53 24.91 20.96
N ASP A 118 20.53 25.22 20.12
CA ASP A 118 20.75 25.72 18.76
C ASP A 118 21.11 27.22 18.79
N PRO A 119 22.23 27.65 18.17
CA PRO A 119 22.66 29.04 18.06
C PRO A 119 21.68 30.02 17.38
N TYR A 120 20.61 29.55 16.73
CA TYR A 120 19.72 30.42 15.94
C TYR A 120 18.38 30.80 16.59
N THR A 121 18.12 30.43 17.85
CA THR A 121 16.91 30.88 18.61
C THR A 121 17.17 31.26 20.07
N GLY A 122 18.41 31.63 20.41
CA GLY A 122 18.82 31.97 21.77
C GLY A 122 18.18 33.24 22.37
N SER A 123 17.39 33.04 23.43
CA SER A 123 17.34 33.84 24.65
C SER A 123 17.31 35.38 24.55
N ASN A 124 16.34 35.97 23.84
CA ASN A 124 16.02 37.40 23.97
C ASN A 124 14.55 37.76 23.62
N ALA A 125 13.58 37.03 24.17
CA ALA A 125 12.19 37.50 24.21
C ALA A 125 11.80 37.87 25.66
N TYR A 126 11.61 39.16 25.89
CA TYR A 126 11.16 39.79 27.13
C TYR A 126 9.67 39.53 27.38
N ILE A 127 9.29 39.04 28.56
CA ILE A 127 7.94 39.22 29.14
C ILE A 127 8.07 39.38 30.69
N PRO A 128 7.42 40.37 31.35
CA PRO A 128 7.67 40.75 32.74
C PRO A 128 6.91 39.89 33.77
N GLY A 129 7.44 39.85 35.01
CA GLY A 129 7.03 38.93 36.07
C GLY A 129 6.06 39.48 37.13
N GLY A 130 5.73 38.55 38.05
CA GLY A 130 5.03 38.74 39.34
C GLY A 130 3.80 37.83 39.45
N SER A 131 3.56 37.03 40.49
CA SER A 131 4.27 36.70 41.73
C SER A 131 3.56 35.51 42.41
N SER A 132 4.33 34.80 43.22
CA SER A 132 4.09 33.59 44.03
C SER A 132 2.89 33.54 44.99
N SER A 133 2.34 32.33 45.22
CA SER A 133 2.11 31.79 46.58
C SER A 133 1.89 30.25 46.62
N MET A 134 2.86 29.56 47.23
CA MET A 134 2.81 28.39 48.13
C MET A 134 1.55 27.51 48.21
N SER A 135 1.71 26.18 48.10
CA SER A 135 1.49 25.21 49.21
C SER A 135 1.67 23.73 48.79
N GLY A 136 2.59 23.03 49.45
CA GLY A 136 2.54 21.61 49.85
C GLY A 136 2.14 20.54 48.83
N MET A 137 3.12 19.96 48.12
CA MET A 137 2.97 18.65 47.47
C MET A 137 3.06 17.51 48.50
N TYR A 138 1.97 16.77 48.66
CA TYR A 138 2.02 15.38 49.11
C TYR A 138 1.96 14.47 47.87
N THR A 139 2.96 13.61 47.73
CA THR A 139 3.07 12.59 46.68
C THR A 139 2.01 11.48 46.87
N LEU A 140 1.15 11.29 45.88
CA LEU A 140 0.32 10.09 45.76
C LEU A 140 0.90 9.19 44.65
N ASN A 141 1.34 8.00 45.08
CA ASN A 141 1.88 6.94 44.23
C ASN A 141 0.74 6.34 43.38
N CYS A 142 0.83 6.46 42.05
CA CYS A 142 -0.17 5.90 41.14
C CYS A 142 0.51 4.91 40.18
N LYS A 143 0.49 3.63 40.55
CA LYS A 143 0.63 2.52 39.59
C LYS A 143 -0.78 1.98 39.31
N ASN A 144 -1.16 2.02 38.04
CA ASN A 144 -2.28 1.31 37.43
C ASN A 144 -3.71 1.73 37.81
N ASN A 145 -4.13 2.93 37.40
CA ASN A 145 -5.56 3.20 37.22
C ASN A 145 -5.80 4.06 35.98
N LEU A 146 -6.43 3.46 34.95
CA LEU A 146 -6.81 4.11 33.67
C LEU A 146 -7.67 5.37 33.89
N ILE A 147 -8.34 5.43 35.05
CA ILE A 147 -9.16 6.54 35.54
C ILE A 147 -8.34 7.83 35.72
N CYS A 148 -7.09 7.74 36.19
CA CYS A 148 -6.24 8.92 36.42
C CYS A 148 -5.73 9.53 35.10
N ILE A 149 -5.49 8.69 34.09
CA ILE A 149 -4.99 9.11 32.77
C ILE A 149 -6.10 9.86 32.00
N LEU A 150 -7.33 9.34 32.04
CA LEU A 150 -8.49 9.97 31.39
C LEU A 150 -8.91 11.29 32.07
N ALA A 151 -8.81 11.39 33.40
CA ALA A 151 -9.09 12.63 34.12
C ALA A 151 -8.09 13.75 33.78
N PHE A 152 -6.82 13.39 33.55
CA PHE A 152 -5.76 14.35 33.18
C PHE A 152 -5.90 14.83 31.72
N ALA A 153 -6.27 13.95 30.80
CA ALA A 153 -6.46 14.28 29.38
C ALA A 153 -7.65 15.21 29.11
N LEU A 154 -8.65 15.26 30.00
CA LEU A 154 -9.84 16.11 29.89
C LEU A 154 -9.71 17.45 30.65
N GLY A 155 -8.53 17.77 31.21
CA GLY A 155 -8.24 19.10 31.78
C GLY A 155 -8.87 19.39 33.14
N PHE A 156 -9.28 18.39 33.91
CA PHE A 156 -9.78 18.59 35.26
C PHE A 156 -8.63 18.69 36.27
N SER A 157 -8.44 19.86 36.89
CA SER A 157 -7.33 20.12 37.82
C SER A 157 -7.71 20.07 39.32
N GLN A 158 -9.00 19.91 39.66
CA GLN A 158 -9.42 19.86 41.07
C GLN A 158 -10.68 19.00 41.28
N PHE A 159 -10.57 17.99 42.14
CA PHE A 159 -11.70 17.24 42.68
C PHE A 159 -12.22 17.97 43.92
N ASP A 160 -13.40 18.60 43.82
CA ASP A 160 -14.17 18.98 45.00
C ASP A 160 -15.19 17.89 45.34
N LYS A 161 -15.36 17.66 46.65
CA LYS A 161 -15.99 16.48 47.27
C LYS A 161 -17.52 16.42 47.13
N ALA A 162 -18.03 16.42 45.91
CA ALA A 162 -19.45 16.28 45.68
C ALA A 162 -19.71 15.44 44.42
N TRP A 163 -20.21 14.22 44.67
CA TRP A 163 -21.00 13.34 43.77
C TRP A 163 -20.30 12.05 43.31
N PRO A 164 -20.19 11.04 44.19
CA PRO A 164 -19.58 9.75 43.85
C PRO A 164 -20.50 8.79 43.07
N GLY A 165 -21.78 9.14 42.82
CA GLY A 165 -22.77 8.23 42.23
C GLY A 165 -23.14 8.48 40.77
N PHE A 166 -23.08 9.74 40.32
CA PHE A 166 -23.51 10.12 38.96
C PHE A 166 -22.39 9.94 37.92
N ILE A 167 -21.15 10.14 38.35
CA ILE A 167 -19.94 10.01 37.53
C ILE A 167 -19.61 8.54 37.27
N THR A 168 -19.75 7.66 38.27
CA THR A 168 -19.55 6.22 38.15
C THR A 168 -20.57 5.58 37.20
N PHE A 169 -21.84 6.00 37.23
CA PHE A 169 -22.86 5.44 36.34
C PHE A 169 -22.65 5.86 34.88
N HIS A 170 -22.27 7.12 34.61
CA HIS A 170 -21.96 7.56 33.26
C HIS A 170 -20.61 7.04 32.73
N LEU A 171 -19.57 6.92 33.57
CA LEU A 171 -18.31 6.27 33.17
C LEU A 171 -18.48 4.77 32.93
N LEU A 172 -19.31 4.07 33.71
CA LEU A 172 -19.56 2.64 33.48
C LEU A 172 -20.36 2.43 32.19
N VAL A 173 -21.35 3.28 31.91
CA VAL A 173 -22.12 3.24 30.65
C VAL A 173 -21.24 3.59 29.44
N TYR A 174 -20.37 4.60 29.54
CA TYR A 174 -19.41 4.91 28.47
C TYR A 174 -18.35 3.80 28.29
N ALA A 175 -17.89 3.17 29.37
CA ALA A 175 -16.94 2.05 29.31
C ALA A 175 -17.57 0.77 28.74
N THR A 176 -18.88 0.55 28.91
CA THR A 176 -19.60 -0.57 28.28
C THR A 176 -19.98 -0.31 26.81
N VAL A 177 -20.07 0.95 26.39
CA VAL A 177 -20.41 1.32 24.99
C VAL A 177 -19.17 1.35 24.08
N VAL A 178 -17.96 1.45 24.64
CA VAL A 178 -16.74 1.09 23.90
C VAL A 178 -16.57 -0.42 23.98
N LEU A 179 -17.46 -1.15 23.29
CA LEU A 179 -17.16 -2.49 22.82
C LEU A 179 -15.82 -2.36 22.10
N ALA A 180 -14.76 -2.98 22.61
CA ALA A 180 -13.46 -2.99 21.95
C ALA A 180 -13.70 -3.53 20.53
N LYS A 181 -13.73 -2.63 19.54
CA LYS A 181 -13.77 -3.05 18.14
C LYS A 181 -12.60 -4.04 17.97
N PRO A 182 -12.83 -5.22 17.39
CA PRO A 182 -11.75 -6.15 17.14
C PRO A 182 -10.65 -5.40 16.38
N ILE A 183 -9.41 -5.53 16.85
CA ILE A 183 -8.26 -4.98 16.15
C ILE A 183 -8.04 -5.88 14.94
N LEU A 184 -8.56 -5.45 13.80
CA LEU A 184 -8.44 -6.16 12.52
C LEU A 184 -7.05 -5.88 11.95
N LYS A 185 -6.29 -6.93 11.64
CA LYS A 185 -4.89 -6.79 11.20
C LYS A 185 -4.77 -6.48 9.71
N HIS A 186 -5.60 -7.11 8.88
CA HIS A 186 -5.47 -7.13 7.43
C HIS A 186 -6.59 -6.39 6.70
N ILE A 187 -7.75 -6.21 7.33
CA ILE A 187 -8.92 -5.57 6.74
C ILE A 187 -9.36 -4.31 7.52
N PRO A 188 -9.91 -3.29 6.85
CA PRO A 188 -10.16 -3.22 5.41
C PRO A 188 -8.91 -2.79 4.64
N LYS A 189 -8.76 -3.26 3.41
CA LYS A 189 -7.70 -2.76 2.52
C LYS A 189 -7.94 -1.29 2.21
N LYS A 190 -6.92 -0.46 2.43
CA LYS A 190 -6.86 0.93 1.96
C LYS A 190 -5.82 1.08 0.86
N GLY A 191 -6.18 1.82 -0.20
CA GLY A 191 -5.31 2.11 -1.34
C GLY A 191 -5.15 0.94 -2.32
N MET A 192 -4.63 1.26 -3.50
CA MET A 192 -4.49 0.35 -4.64
C MET A 192 -3.12 -0.31 -4.67
N LEU A 193 -3.08 -1.58 -5.07
CA LEU A 193 -1.85 -2.31 -5.40
C LEU A 193 -1.51 -2.14 -6.88
N VAL A 194 -0.22 -2.20 -7.22
CA VAL A 194 0.28 -2.02 -8.59
C VAL A 194 1.39 -3.03 -8.91
N PHE A 195 1.67 -3.19 -10.20
CA PHE A 195 2.79 -3.93 -10.76
C PHE A 195 3.72 -2.96 -11.50
N ASP A 196 4.68 -2.39 -10.78
CA ASP A 196 5.59 -1.33 -11.24
C ASP A 196 7.02 -1.83 -11.56
N VAL A 197 7.35 -3.08 -11.22
CA VAL A 197 8.65 -3.69 -11.59
C VAL A 197 8.66 -4.17 -13.04
N ALA A 198 9.51 -3.59 -13.88
CA ALA A 198 9.62 -3.91 -15.31
C ALA A 198 11.03 -4.39 -15.73
N GLN A 199 11.09 -5.51 -16.45
CA GLN A 199 12.32 -6.01 -17.08
C GLN A 199 12.47 -5.40 -18.49
N PHE A 200 12.71 -4.09 -18.55
CA PHE A 200 12.71 -3.34 -19.81
C PHE A 200 13.66 -3.88 -20.88
N GLU A 201 14.82 -4.42 -20.49
CA GLU A 201 15.75 -5.06 -21.44
C GLU A 201 15.14 -6.34 -22.06
N GLY A 202 14.44 -7.14 -21.25
CA GLY A 202 13.71 -8.32 -21.73
C GLY A 202 12.57 -7.94 -22.67
N ILE A 203 11.82 -6.89 -22.34
CA ILE A 203 10.75 -6.35 -23.18
C ILE A 203 11.31 -5.89 -24.53
N LEU A 204 12.38 -5.09 -24.54
CA LEU A 204 13.02 -4.58 -25.75
C LEU A 204 13.59 -5.72 -26.62
N LYS A 205 14.23 -6.71 -25.99
CA LYS A 205 14.74 -7.91 -26.68
C LYS A 205 13.61 -8.64 -27.40
N LYS A 206 12.45 -8.83 -26.74
CA LYS A 206 11.33 -9.56 -27.32
C LYS A 206 10.61 -8.80 -28.42
N LEU A 207 10.48 -7.48 -28.28
CA LEU A 207 9.99 -6.59 -29.35
C LEU A 207 10.88 -6.69 -30.59
N THR A 208 12.20 -6.64 -30.40
CA THR A 208 13.17 -6.74 -31.49
C THR A 208 13.09 -8.11 -32.18
N GLU A 209 13.02 -9.19 -31.41
CA GLU A 209 12.83 -10.54 -31.93
C GLU A 209 11.59 -10.65 -32.81
N PHE A 210 10.44 -10.21 -32.31
CA PHE A 210 9.18 -10.24 -33.06
C PHE A 210 9.19 -9.33 -34.28
N ASN A 211 9.78 -8.15 -34.17
CA ASN A 211 9.93 -7.26 -35.31
C ASN A 211 10.76 -7.90 -36.43
N ASN A 212 11.86 -8.57 -36.09
CA ASN A 212 12.70 -9.27 -37.06
C ASN A 212 11.97 -10.47 -37.70
N SER A 213 11.16 -11.18 -36.93
CA SER A 213 10.28 -12.23 -37.47
C SER A 213 9.26 -11.67 -38.46
N LEU A 214 8.63 -10.53 -38.16
CA LEU A 214 7.70 -9.86 -39.09
C LEU A 214 8.41 -9.36 -40.35
N LEU A 215 9.62 -8.82 -40.24
CA LEU A 215 10.41 -8.36 -41.39
C LEU A 215 10.79 -9.50 -42.35
N SER A 216 10.99 -10.70 -41.81
CA SER A 216 11.39 -11.90 -42.56
C SER A 216 10.20 -12.63 -43.20
N ASP A 217 8.98 -12.36 -42.75
CA ASP A 217 7.73 -12.94 -43.27
C ASP A 217 7.14 -12.03 -44.36
N SER A 218 7.13 -12.49 -45.61
CA SER A 218 6.66 -11.70 -46.76
C SER A 218 5.22 -11.23 -46.63
N ASP A 219 4.37 -12.00 -45.96
CA ASP A 219 2.94 -11.72 -45.83
C ASP A 219 2.65 -10.77 -44.65
N LYS A 220 3.59 -10.66 -43.70
CA LYS A 220 3.44 -9.84 -42.47
C LYS A 220 4.42 -8.68 -42.38
N LYS A 221 5.27 -8.48 -43.39
CA LYS A 221 6.28 -7.42 -43.43
C LYS A 221 5.69 -6.02 -43.24
N ASN A 222 4.47 -5.79 -43.69
CA ASN A 222 3.72 -4.53 -43.51
C ASN A 222 3.39 -4.21 -42.04
N LEU A 223 3.47 -5.18 -41.13
CA LEU A 223 3.23 -5.01 -39.69
C LEU A 223 4.51 -4.67 -38.91
N SER A 224 5.68 -4.78 -39.53
CA SER A 224 6.96 -4.47 -38.91
C SER A 224 7.11 -2.96 -38.61
N LEU A 225 7.98 -2.66 -37.66
CA LEU A 225 8.36 -1.32 -37.25
C LEU A 225 9.40 -0.74 -38.21
N SER A 226 9.19 0.50 -38.63
CA SER A 226 10.21 1.32 -39.28
C SER A 226 11.30 1.76 -38.30
N GLU A 227 12.47 2.18 -38.81
CA GLU A 227 13.58 2.69 -37.98
C GLU A 227 13.15 3.87 -37.09
N LEU A 228 12.29 4.75 -37.61
CA LEU A 228 11.72 5.86 -36.85
C LEU A 228 10.85 5.36 -35.68
N GLU A 229 10.01 4.36 -35.91
CA GLU A 229 9.16 3.79 -34.86
C GLU A 229 9.96 3.06 -33.78
N ILE A 230 11.03 2.36 -34.16
CA ILE A 230 11.97 1.73 -33.22
C ILE A 230 12.65 2.79 -32.34
N SER A 231 13.12 3.88 -32.94
CA SER A 231 13.74 5.00 -32.23
C SER A 231 12.76 5.63 -31.23
N ARG A 232 11.51 5.83 -31.65
CA ARG A 232 10.46 6.39 -30.79
C ARG A 232 10.09 5.45 -29.64
N LEU A 233 9.97 4.15 -29.89
CA LEU A 233 9.71 3.16 -28.84
C LEU A 233 10.85 3.11 -27.81
N SER A 234 12.09 3.27 -28.27
CA SER A 234 13.26 3.37 -27.40
C SER A 234 13.22 4.63 -26.53
N ALA A 235 12.77 5.77 -27.07
CA ALA A 235 12.56 7.00 -26.30
C ALA A 235 11.46 6.85 -25.25
N VAL A 236 10.34 6.20 -25.59
CA VAL A 236 9.27 5.86 -24.65
C VAL A 236 9.80 5.02 -23.51
N ILE A 237 10.53 3.95 -23.81
CA ILE A 237 11.14 3.08 -22.79
C ILE A 237 12.12 3.85 -21.91
N LYS A 238 12.91 4.77 -22.48
CA LYS A 238 13.83 5.61 -21.71
C LYS A 238 13.09 6.46 -20.69
N ILE A 239 11.98 7.09 -21.08
CA ILE A 239 11.12 7.84 -20.15
C ILE A 239 10.58 6.91 -19.06
N LEU A 240 10.06 5.74 -19.44
CA LEU A 240 9.46 4.81 -18.48
C LEU A 240 10.45 4.20 -17.49
N LYS A 241 11.73 4.05 -17.88
CA LYS A 241 12.83 3.62 -16.98
C LYS A 241 13.15 4.65 -15.91
N ASP A 242 12.99 5.94 -16.21
CA ASP A 242 13.40 7.04 -15.33
C ASP A 242 12.25 7.48 -14.41
N THR A 243 11.86 6.59 -13.48
CA THR A 243 10.69 6.75 -12.61
C THR A 243 10.77 7.98 -11.70
N SER A 244 11.98 8.42 -11.33
CA SER A 244 12.19 9.60 -10.50
C SER A 244 11.76 10.89 -11.19
N HIS A 245 11.74 10.93 -12.53
CA HIS A 245 11.38 12.11 -13.32
C HIS A 245 9.96 12.09 -13.89
N TYR A 246 9.09 11.14 -13.48
CA TYR A 246 7.70 11.07 -13.96
C TYR A 246 6.88 12.35 -13.76
N HIS A 247 7.29 13.19 -12.82
CA HIS A 247 6.65 14.48 -12.52
C HIS A 247 7.02 15.59 -13.51
N THR A 248 8.08 15.43 -14.30
CA THR A 248 8.54 16.42 -15.30
C THR A 248 8.54 15.89 -16.73
N SER A 249 8.75 14.59 -16.93
CA SER A 249 8.71 13.96 -18.25
C SER A 249 7.30 13.97 -18.85
N LYS A 250 7.25 13.98 -20.19
CA LYS A 250 6.03 14.07 -20.99
C LYS A 250 6.11 13.13 -22.18
N PHE A 251 4.94 12.66 -22.64
CA PHE A 251 4.82 11.89 -23.87
C PHE A 251 4.23 12.76 -24.97
N ALA A 252 4.71 12.58 -26.20
CA ALA A 252 4.05 13.15 -27.36
C ALA A 252 2.80 12.32 -27.71
N ASP A 253 1.76 12.94 -28.29
CA ASP A 253 0.56 12.20 -28.72
C ASP A 253 0.92 11.09 -29.72
N ALA A 254 1.95 11.32 -30.55
CA ALA A 254 2.47 10.30 -31.46
C ALA A 254 3.01 9.05 -30.72
N ASP A 255 3.54 9.18 -29.49
CA ASP A 255 4.16 8.09 -28.70
C ASP A 255 3.09 7.08 -28.33
N ILE A 256 1.99 7.62 -27.83
CA ILE A 256 0.82 6.84 -27.47
C ILE A 256 0.15 6.27 -28.73
N ALA A 257 0.02 7.07 -29.79
CA ALA A 257 -0.56 6.61 -31.06
C ALA A 257 0.21 5.41 -31.65
N LEU A 258 1.54 5.37 -31.52
CA LEU A 258 2.35 4.22 -31.94
C LEU A 258 2.04 2.99 -31.10
N LEU A 259 2.00 3.10 -29.77
CA LEU A 259 1.66 1.96 -28.91
C LEU A 259 0.26 1.43 -29.22
N LEU A 260 -0.73 2.30 -29.39
CA LEU A 260 -2.10 1.93 -29.75
C LEU A 260 -2.16 1.26 -31.12
N LYS A 261 -1.42 1.78 -32.12
CA LYS A 261 -1.27 1.12 -33.43
C LYS A 261 -0.78 -0.31 -33.25
N LEU A 262 0.29 -0.53 -32.48
CA LEU A 262 0.87 -1.87 -32.29
C LEU A 262 -0.08 -2.80 -31.57
N LEU A 263 -0.79 -2.32 -30.54
CA LEU A 263 -1.83 -3.09 -29.87
C LEU A 263 -2.89 -3.56 -30.85
N LYS A 264 -3.27 -2.75 -31.85
CA LYS A 264 -4.27 -3.08 -32.88
C LYS A 264 -3.73 -3.96 -34.02
N SER A 265 -2.51 -3.71 -34.49
CA SER A 265 -2.03 -4.33 -35.74
C SER A 265 -1.22 -5.60 -35.53
N TRP A 266 -0.55 -5.77 -34.38
CA TRP A 266 0.32 -6.93 -34.18
C TRP A 266 -0.48 -8.22 -33.96
N PRO A 267 0.05 -9.38 -34.44
CA PRO A 267 -0.57 -10.68 -34.19
C PRO A 267 -0.69 -10.98 -32.69
N LEU A 268 -1.76 -11.66 -32.27
CA LEU A 268 -2.03 -11.96 -30.85
C LEU A 268 -0.84 -12.67 -30.15
N ALA A 269 -0.08 -13.52 -30.85
CA ALA A 269 1.08 -14.18 -30.29
C ALA A 269 2.27 -13.24 -29.97
N MET A 270 2.23 -12.01 -30.47
CA MET A 270 3.33 -11.06 -30.41
C MET A 270 3.02 -9.77 -29.62
N ILE A 271 1.77 -9.57 -29.16
CA ILE A 271 1.35 -8.29 -28.55
C ILE A 271 1.81 -8.09 -27.10
N PHE A 272 2.08 -9.15 -26.34
CA PHE A 272 2.35 -9.03 -24.89
C PHE A 272 3.49 -8.05 -24.52
N PRO A 273 4.60 -7.90 -25.28
CA PRO A 273 5.63 -6.93 -24.92
C PRO A 273 5.13 -5.48 -25.04
N VAL A 274 4.21 -5.21 -25.98
CA VAL A 274 3.57 -3.89 -26.14
C VAL A 274 2.62 -3.62 -24.96
N ILE A 275 1.87 -4.64 -24.55
CA ILE A 275 1.00 -4.56 -23.36
C ILE A 275 1.84 -4.34 -22.10
N ASP A 276 3.03 -4.94 -22.00
CA ASP A 276 3.92 -4.76 -20.84
C ASP A 276 4.56 -3.35 -20.79
N ILE A 277 4.74 -2.69 -21.93
CA ILE A 277 5.06 -1.24 -21.97
C ILE A 277 3.87 -0.41 -21.51
N LEU A 278 2.66 -0.72 -22.02
CA LEU A 278 1.44 -0.03 -21.63
C LEU A 278 1.21 -0.11 -20.11
N ARG A 279 1.53 -1.25 -19.50
CA ARG A 279 1.44 -1.49 -18.05
C ARG A 279 2.23 -0.45 -17.24
N MET A 280 3.42 -0.07 -17.72
CA MET A 280 4.23 0.96 -17.09
C MET A 280 3.72 2.36 -17.46
N LEU A 281 3.26 2.54 -18.70
CA LEU A 281 2.75 3.82 -19.19
C LEU A 281 1.55 4.33 -18.39
N VAL A 282 0.64 3.44 -17.99
CA VAL A 282 -0.55 3.82 -17.21
C VAL A 282 -0.22 4.29 -15.79
N LEU A 283 0.98 3.99 -15.27
CA LEU A 283 1.46 4.52 -13.98
C LEU A 283 2.07 5.92 -14.13
N HIS A 284 2.48 6.32 -15.33
CA HIS A 284 3.03 7.65 -15.58
C HIS A 284 1.90 8.69 -15.65
N PRO A 285 1.94 9.79 -14.86
CA PRO A 285 0.85 10.78 -14.80
C PRO A 285 0.50 11.40 -16.17
N ASP A 286 1.52 11.76 -16.94
CA ASP A 286 1.33 12.25 -18.31
C ASP A 286 0.90 11.15 -19.28
N GLY A 287 1.56 9.98 -19.25
CA GLY A 287 1.26 8.85 -20.14
C GLY A 287 -0.21 8.43 -20.09
N VAL A 288 -0.77 8.25 -18.89
CA VAL A 288 -2.20 7.93 -18.75
C VAL A 288 -3.12 9.07 -19.18
N THR A 289 -2.71 10.32 -18.96
CA THR A 289 -3.49 11.50 -19.40
C THR A 289 -3.57 11.56 -20.92
N VAL A 290 -2.46 11.33 -21.63
CA VAL A 290 -2.44 11.29 -23.10
C VAL A 290 -3.18 10.06 -23.62
N LEU A 291 -3.00 8.89 -22.98
CA LEU A 291 -3.74 7.66 -23.30
C LEU A 291 -5.25 7.86 -23.29
N LEU A 292 -5.79 8.47 -22.24
CA LEU A 292 -7.24 8.66 -22.10
C LEU A 292 -7.85 9.51 -23.22
N LYS A 293 -7.10 10.45 -23.82
CA LYS A 293 -7.56 11.21 -25.01
C LYS A 293 -7.89 10.31 -26.21
N HIS A 294 -7.30 9.12 -26.27
CA HIS A 294 -7.49 8.16 -27.36
C HIS A 294 -8.49 7.04 -27.01
N VAL A 295 -9.11 7.11 -25.83
CA VAL A 295 -9.97 6.04 -25.27
C VAL A 295 -11.44 6.49 -25.16
N GLU A 296 -11.79 7.70 -25.62
CA GLU A 296 -13.16 8.22 -25.51
C GLU A 296 -14.13 7.71 -26.62
N ASP A 297 -15.31 7.32 -26.16
CA ASP A 297 -16.58 6.97 -26.85
C ASP A 297 -16.61 5.82 -27.87
N GLU A 298 -16.17 6.00 -29.11
CA GLU A 298 -16.45 5.03 -30.20
C GLU A 298 -15.25 4.13 -30.56
N ASN A 299 -14.05 4.43 -30.06
CA ASN A 299 -12.81 3.74 -30.43
C ASN A 299 -11.95 3.37 -29.21
N ASP A 300 -12.60 2.82 -28.18
CA ASP A 300 -11.94 2.37 -26.95
C ASP A 300 -10.94 1.24 -27.23
N THR A 301 -9.71 1.67 -27.47
CA THR A 301 -8.60 0.76 -27.81
C THR A 301 -8.17 -0.08 -26.61
N LEU A 302 -8.39 0.39 -25.38
CA LEU A 302 -8.08 -0.38 -24.17
C LEU A 302 -9.05 -1.55 -24.03
N MET A 303 -10.34 -1.31 -24.22
CA MET A 303 -11.34 -2.37 -24.20
C MET A 303 -11.18 -3.34 -25.37
N GLU A 304 -10.86 -2.83 -26.57
CA GLU A 304 -10.54 -3.69 -27.72
C GLU A 304 -9.33 -4.61 -27.43
N MET A 305 -8.29 -4.08 -26.79
CA MET A 305 -7.14 -4.86 -26.33
C MET A 305 -7.56 -5.93 -25.32
N ILE A 306 -8.36 -5.59 -24.31
CA ILE A 306 -8.86 -6.54 -23.30
C ILE A 306 -9.64 -7.69 -23.96
N LYS A 307 -10.58 -7.37 -24.86
CA LYS A 307 -11.35 -8.37 -25.63
C LYS A 307 -10.43 -9.27 -26.46
N ARG A 308 -9.41 -8.69 -27.10
CA ARG A 308 -8.44 -9.44 -27.90
C ARG A 308 -7.60 -10.39 -27.07
N VAL A 309 -7.11 -9.99 -25.90
CA VAL A 309 -6.30 -10.89 -25.04
C VAL A 309 -7.12 -12.02 -24.41
N ALA A 310 -8.42 -11.80 -24.21
CA ALA A 310 -9.37 -12.78 -23.69
C ALA A 310 -9.95 -13.72 -24.76
N THR A 311 -9.56 -13.56 -26.03
CA THR A 311 -10.00 -14.45 -27.12
C THR A 311 -9.58 -15.90 -26.86
N ASN A 312 -10.49 -16.85 -27.09
CA ASN A 312 -10.22 -18.28 -26.94
C ASN A 312 -9.49 -18.88 -28.16
N PRO A 313 -8.45 -19.73 -27.96
CA PRO A 313 -7.81 -20.05 -26.68
C PRO A 313 -6.92 -18.90 -26.20
N PRO A 314 -6.99 -18.52 -24.91
CA PRO A 314 -6.22 -17.39 -24.42
C PRO A 314 -4.74 -17.73 -24.29
N LEU A 315 -3.88 -16.75 -24.59
CA LEU A 315 -2.44 -16.88 -24.42
C LEU A 315 -2.04 -16.37 -23.03
N SER A 316 -1.41 -17.23 -22.22
CA SER A 316 -1.02 -16.88 -20.84
C SER A 316 -0.21 -15.57 -20.72
N PRO A 317 0.78 -15.26 -21.59
CA PRO A 317 1.49 -13.98 -21.54
C PRO A 317 0.59 -12.75 -21.76
N ASN A 318 -0.41 -12.89 -22.64
CA ASN A 318 -1.37 -11.81 -22.94
C ASN A 318 -2.32 -11.59 -21.76
N LEU A 319 -2.88 -12.66 -21.19
CA LEU A 319 -3.72 -12.56 -19.99
C LEU A 319 -2.94 -11.94 -18.82
N LEU A 320 -1.69 -12.36 -18.61
CA LEU A 320 -0.85 -11.84 -17.53
C LEU A 320 -0.59 -10.34 -17.68
N THR A 321 -0.08 -9.92 -18.84
CA THR A 321 0.22 -8.51 -19.09
C THR A 321 -1.06 -7.66 -19.13
N GLY A 322 -2.14 -8.16 -19.72
CA GLY A 322 -3.45 -7.49 -19.77
C GLY A 322 -4.06 -7.27 -18.38
N THR A 323 -4.08 -8.30 -17.53
CA THR A 323 -4.56 -8.20 -16.14
C THR A 323 -3.75 -7.18 -15.35
N ARG A 324 -2.41 -7.13 -15.56
CA ARG A 324 -1.53 -6.15 -14.91
C ARG A 324 -1.76 -4.72 -15.39
N VAL A 325 -2.03 -4.51 -16.69
CA VAL A 325 -2.44 -3.19 -17.20
C VAL A 325 -3.68 -2.71 -16.48
N VAL A 326 -4.73 -3.55 -16.41
CA VAL A 326 -5.98 -3.20 -15.73
C VAL A 326 -5.73 -2.91 -14.26
N THR A 327 -4.92 -3.73 -13.58
CA THR A 327 -4.55 -3.51 -12.17
C THR A 327 -3.88 -2.15 -11.96
N ASN A 328 -2.98 -1.74 -12.87
CA ASN A 328 -2.27 -0.48 -12.74
C ASN A 328 -3.13 0.75 -13.05
N LEU A 329 -4.20 0.61 -13.84
CA LEU A 329 -5.15 1.71 -14.09
C LEU A 329 -5.78 2.24 -12.80
N PHE A 330 -5.95 1.40 -11.78
CA PHE A 330 -6.50 1.81 -10.48
C PHE A 330 -5.67 2.88 -9.77
N LYS A 331 -4.37 2.97 -10.06
CA LYS A 331 -3.47 3.95 -9.44
C LYS A 331 -3.88 5.40 -9.75
N ASN A 332 -4.46 5.65 -10.92
CA ASN A 332 -4.88 6.98 -11.33
C ASN A 332 -6.39 7.15 -11.22
N SER A 333 -6.83 8.14 -10.44
CA SER A 333 -8.26 8.42 -10.23
C SER A 333 -9.02 8.77 -11.51
N ARG A 334 -8.34 9.25 -12.56
CA ARG A 334 -8.96 9.52 -13.88
C ARG A 334 -9.49 8.26 -14.54
N CYS A 335 -8.91 7.10 -14.25
CA CYS A 335 -9.34 5.82 -14.81
C CYS A 335 -10.49 5.18 -14.03
N HIS A 336 -10.81 5.67 -12.82
CA HIS A 336 -11.81 5.04 -11.94
C HIS A 336 -13.20 4.98 -12.56
N TYR A 337 -13.62 6.05 -13.24
CA TYR A 337 -14.90 6.06 -13.93
C TYR A 337 -14.94 5.03 -15.06
N TRP A 338 -13.86 4.96 -15.86
CA TRP A 338 -13.75 3.99 -16.94
C TRP A 338 -13.76 2.54 -16.42
N LEU A 339 -12.99 2.26 -15.36
CA LEU A 339 -12.97 0.95 -14.69
C LEU A 339 -14.34 0.56 -14.14
N GLN A 340 -15.07 1.52 -13.55
CA GLN A 340 -16.42 1.26 -13.05
C GLN A 340 -17.41 1.00 -14.19
N LYS A 341 -17.37 1.82 -15.25
CA LYS A 341 -18.23 1.71 -16.44
C LYS A 341 -18.08 0.35 -17.11
N HIS A 342 -16.84 -0.13 -17.24
CA HIS A 342 -16.51 -1.36 -17.96
C HIS A 342 -16.30 -2.59 -17.06
N ARG A 343 -16.62 -2.48 -15.76
CA ARG A 343 -16.34 -3.52 -14.75
C ARG A 343 -16.78 -4.91 -15.19
N SER A 344 -18.03 -5.09 -15.61
CA SER A 344 -18.58 -6.41 -15.95
C SER A 344 -17.82 -7.04 -17.13
N GLU A 345 -17.57 -6.28 -18.19
CA GLU A 345 -16.80 -6.75 -19.36
C GLU A 345 -15.37 -7.16 -18.98
N ILE A 346 -14.73 -6.42 -18.07
CA ILE A 346 -13.37 -6.69 -17.59
C ILE A 346 -13.35 -7.95 -16.71
N LEU A 347 -14.29 -8.08 -15.77
CA LEU A 347 -14.38 -9.25 -14.90
C LEU A 347 -14.64 -10.51 -15.73
N ASP A 348 -15.56 -10.45 -16.69
CA ASP A 348 -15.86 -11.56 -17.58
C ASP A 348 -14.63 -11.97 -18.42
N ALA A 349 -13.90 -11.00 -18.97
CA ALA A 349 -12.73 -11.23 -19.81
C ALA A 349 -11.58 -11.96 -19.09
N PHE A 350 -11.43 -11.74 -17.77
CA PHE A 350 -10.36 -12.35 -16.96
C PHE A 350 -10.88 -13.40 -15.96
N SER A 351 -12.16 -13.76 -16.02
CA SER A 351 -12.82 -14.69 -15.09
C SER A 351 -12.07 -16.01 -14.92
N SER A 352 -11.50 -16.57 -16.00
CA SER A 352 -10.76 -17.85 -15.93
C SER A 352 -9.32 -17.74 -15.39
N CYS A 353 -8.86 -16.56 -14.96
CA CYS A 353 -7.46 -16.37 -14.56
C CYS A 353 -7.12 -16.99 -13.20
N TYR A 354 -8.10 -17.19 -12.31
CA TYR A 354 -7.87 -17.82 -11.00
C TYR A 354 -7.47 -19.30 -11.10
N SER A 355 -7.99 -20.02 -12.09
CA SER A 355 -7.71 -21.44 -12.32
C SER A 355 -6.47 -21.70 -13.18
N SER A 356 -5.74 -20.64 -13.55
CA SER A 356 -4.55 -20.76 -14.39
C SER A 356 -3.43 -21.50 -13.65
N PRO A 357 -2.68 -22.40 -14.32
CA PRO A 357 -1.47 -22.99 -13.72
C PRO A 357 -0.36 -21.96 -13.48
N ASN A 358 -0.48 -20.75 -14.05
CA ASN A 358 0.49 -19.68 -13.85
C ASN A 358 0.18 -18.87 -12.59
N LYS A 359 0.95 -19.13 -11.52
CA LYS A 359 0.86 -18.42 -10.24
C LYS A 359 0.92 -16.89 -10.37
N ASN A 360 1.69 -16.35 -11.32
CA ASN A 360 1.76 -14.90 -11.55
C ASN A 360 0.45 -14.34 -12.11
N LEU A 361 -0.27 -15.13 -12.90
CA LEU A 361 -1.57 -14.75 -13.45
C LEU A 361 -2.64 -14.81 -12.36
N GLN A 362 -2.64 -15.85 -11.54
CA GLN A 362 -3.50 -15.96 -10.35
C GLN A 362 -3.33 -14.73 -9.45
N LEU A 363 -2.08 -14.38 -9.13
CA LEU A 363 -1.75 -13.23 -8.30
C LEU A 363 -2.22 -11.92 -8.94
N SER A 364 -1.98 -11.74 -10.24
CA SER A 364 -2.41 -10.54 -10.96
C SER A 364 -3.93 -10.39 -10.93
N TYR A 365 -4.67 -11.48 -11.14
CA TYR A 365 -6.13 -11.48 -11.09
C TYR A 365 -6.66 -11.18 -9.68
N ALA A 366 -6.17 -11.86 -8.65
CA ALA A 366 -6.57 -11.60 -7.27
C ALA A 366 -6.28 -10.15 -6.83
N THR A 367 -5.22 -9.54 -7.37
CA THR A 367 -4.89 -8.13 -7.16
C THR A 367 -5.90 -7.20 -7.81
N MET A 368 -6.30 -7.50 -9.05
CA MET A 368 -7.33 -6.76 -9.76
C MET A 368 -8.67 -6.81 -9.00
N ILE A 369 -9.06 -7.99 -8.51
CA ILE A 369 -10.26 -8.20 -7.68
C ILE A 369 -10.17 -7.36 -6.39
N LEU A 370 -9.04 -7.38 -5.69
CA LEU A 370 -8.85 -6.57 -4.47
C LEU A 370 -8.92 -5.06 -4.75
N ASN A 371 -8.32 -4.58 -5.84
CA ASN A 371 -8.41 -3.17 -6.23
C ASN A 371 -9.84 -2.76 -6.59
N TYR A 372 -10.59 -3.64 -7.27
CA TYR A 372 -12.01 -3.41 -7.52
C TYR A 372 -12.81 -3.34 -6.23
N ALA A 373 -12.56 -4.22 -5.25
CA ALA A 373 -13.22 -4.16 -3.96
C ALA A 373 -13.03 -2.77 -3.31
N VAL A 374 -11.79 -2.27 -3.27
CA VAL A 374 -11.47 -0.93 -2.75
C VAL A 374 -12.21 0.17 -3.52
N LEU A 375 -12.16 0.15 -4.86
CA LEU A 375 -12.82 1.15 -5.70
C LEU A 375 -14.34 1.16 -5.50
N LEU A 376 -14.99 0.00 -5.50
CA LEU A 376 -16.44 -0.11 -5.48
C LEU A 376 -17.02 0.15 -4.09
N ILE A 377 -16.25 -0.07 -3.02
CA ILE A 377 -16.54 0.42 -1.67
C ILE A 377 -16.58 1.96 -1.68
N GLU A 378 -15.55 2.61 -2.21
CA GLU A 378 -15.48 4.08 -2.29
C GLU A 378 -16.63 4.66 -3.13
N ARG A 379 -16.96 4.01 -4.24
CA ARG A 379 -18.06 4.41 -5.15
C ARG A 379 -19.45 4.03 -4.66
N LYS A 380 -19.56 3.27 -3.55
CA LYS A 380 -20.83 2.74 -3.02
C LYS A 380 -21.65 1.97 -4.07
N ASP A 381 -20.96 1.25 -4.94
CA ASP A 381 -21.56 0.49 -6.03
C ASP A 381 -21.96 -0.91 -5.53
N HIS A 382 -23.20 -1.06 -5.09
CA HIS A 382 -23.69 -2.32 -4.50
C HIS A 382 -23.59 -3.49 -5.48
N GLU A 383 -24.06 -3.32 -6.73
CA GLU A 383 -24.02 -4.38 -7.73
C GLU A 383 -22.58 -4.80 -8.05
N GLY A 384 -21.68 -3.83 -8.22
CA GLY A 384 -20.29 -4.11 -8.45
C GLY A 384 -19.61 -4.81 -7.29
N GLN A 385 -19.91 -4.42 -6.06
CA GLN A 385 -19.42 -5.12 -4.88
C GLN A 385 -19.90 -6.57 -4.83
N SER A 386 -21.14 -6.86 -5.23
CA SER A 386 -21.64 -8.24 -5.32
C SER A 386 -20.90 -9.07 -6.37
N GLN A 387 -20.65 -8.50 -7.56
CA GLN A 387 -19.88 -9.17 -8.62
C GLN A 387 -18.44 -9.50 -8.17
N VAL A 388 -17.77 -8.55 -7.51
CA VAL A 388 -16.40 -8.74 -7.01
C VAL A 388 -16.35 -9.72 -5.85
N LEU A 389 -17.38 -9.74 -4.98
CA LEU A 389 -17.50 -10.73 -3.92
C LEU A 389 -17.57 -12.16 -4.50
N SER A 390 -18.41 -12.38 -5.52
CA SER A 390 -18.50 -13.68 -6.20
C SER A 390 -17.15 -14.10 -6.80
N ALA A 391 -16.47 -13.20 -7.53
CA ALA A 391 -15.16 -13.49 -8.10
C ALA A 391 -14.08 -13.77 -7.03
N ALA A 392 -14.15 -13.10 -5.87
CA ALA A 392 -13.24 -13.35 -4.77
C ALA A 392 -13.48 -14.71 -4.10
N LEU A 393 -14.74 -15.15 -4.01
CA LEU A 393 -15.11 -16.47 -3.48
C LEU A 393 -14.60 -17.60 -4.40
N GLU A 394 -14.76 -17.45 -5.72
CA GLU A 394 -14.22 -18.40 -6.70
C GLU A 394 -12.70 -18.61 -6.54
N ILE A 395 -11.94 -17.53 -6.28
CA ILE A 395 -10.50 -17.63 -6.02
C ILE A 395 -10.20 -18.44 -4.75
N VAL A 396 -11.01 -18.29 -3.69
CA VAL A 396 -10.77 -18.91 -2.38
C VAL A 396 -11.16 -20.40 -2.37
N GLU A 397 -12.18 -20.76 -3.15
CA GLU A 397 -12.66 -22.14 -3.35
C GLU A 397 -11.71 -22.98 -4.22
N GLU A 398 -10.89 -22.36 -5.07
CA GLU A 398 -9.90 -23.05 -5.88
C GLU A 398 -8.84 -23.78 -5.01
N GLU A 399 -8.68 -25.07 -5.24
CA GLU A 399 -7.80 -25.93 -4.42
C GLU A 399 -6.33 -25.59 -4.59
N ASN A 400 -5.91 -25.30 -5.83
CA ASN A 400 -4.50 -25.10 -6.21
C ASN A 400 -4.14 -23.63 -6.41
N ILE A 401 -4.73 -22.76 -5.59
CA ILE A 401 -4.48 -21.32 -5.64
C ILE A 401 -3.18 -20.97 -4.90
N GLU A 402 -2.40 -20.06 -5.48
CA GLU A 402 -1.20 -19.52 -4.84
C GLU A 402 -1.56 -18.72 -3.56
N VAL A 403 -0.69 -18.79 -2.53
CA VAL A 403 -0.99 -18.30 -1.17
C VAL A 403 -1.24 -16.79 -1.14
N ASP A 404 -0.44 -15.97 -1.80
CA ASP A 404 -0.65 -14.53 -1.90
C ASP A 404 -1.93 -14.17 -2.66
N SER A 405 -2.28 -14.95 -3.67
CA SER A 405 -3.52 -14.81 -4.43
C SER A 405 -4.74 -15.09 -3.54
N LYS A 406 -4.70 -16.18 -2.78
CA LYS A 406 -5.74 -16.52 -1.79
C LYS A 406 -5.86 -15.46 -0.70
N PHE A 407 -4.72 -14.97 -0.19
CA PHE A 407 -4.68 -13.90 0.79
C PHE A 407 -5.35 -12.62 0.27
N ARG A 408 -5.03 -12.18 -0.95
CA ARG A 408 -5.64 -10.98 -1.56
C ARG A 408 -7.15 -11.13 -1.74
N ALA A 409 -7.63 -12.32 -2.12
CA ALA A 409 -9.06 -12.59 -2.24
C ALA A 409 -9.77 -12.56 -0.87
N LEU A 410 -9.19 -13.15 0.17
CA LEU A 410 -9.73 -13.06 1.54
C LEU A 410 -9.77 -11.62 2.05
N VAL A 411 -8.70 -10.84 1.84
CA VAL A 411 -8.68 -9.41 2.18
C VAL A 411 -9.79 -8.65 1.42
N ALA A 412 -10.05 -9.00 0.15
CA ALA A 412 -11.13 -8.39 -0.63
C ALA A 412 -12.51 -8.70 -0.02
N ILE A 413 -12.77 -9.98 0.31
CA ILE A 413 -14.01 -10.42 0.98
C ILE A 413 -14.21 -9.67 2.30
N GLY A 414 -13.21 -9.68 3.18
CA GLY A 414 -13.31 -9.01 4.48
C GLY A 414 -13.49 -7.49 4.35
N SER A 415 -12.83 -6.85 3.37
CA SER A 415 -13.02 -5.42 3.09
C SER A 415 -14.45 -5.10 2.64
N LEU A 416 -15.01 -5.93 1.76
CA LEU A 416 -16.39 -5.82 1.27
C LEU A 416 -17.43 -6.05 2.38
N MET A 417 -17.14 -6.95 3.33
CA MET A 417 -18.01 -7.19 4.48
C MET A 417 -17.95 -6.06 5.52
N LEU A 418 -16.78 -5.46 5.73
CA LEU A 418 -16.58 -4.47 6.77
C LEU A 418 -17.05 -3.07 6.34
N ASP A 419 -16.54 -2.59 5.20
CA ASP A 419 -16.77 -1.23 4.71
C ASP A 419 -17.75 -1.19 3.52
N GLY A 420 -18.05 -2.34 2.92
CA GLY A 420 -18.97 -2.45 1.80
C GLY A 420 -20.44 -2.59 2.20
N LEU A 421 -21.27 -2.77 1.18
CA LEU A 421 -22.72 -2.89 1.25
C LEU A 421 -23.21 -4.34 1.15
N VAL A 422 -22.28 -5.29 0.98
CA VAL A 422 -22.58 -6.68 0.62
C VAL A 422 -22.36 -7.68 1.76
N LYS A 423 -22.24 -7.22 3.01
CA LYS A 423 -22.07 -8.09 4.19
C LYS A 423 -23.14 -9.19 4.27
N ARG A 424 -24.42 -8.85 4.05
CA ARG A 424 -25.51 -9.83 4.10
C ARG A 424 -25.39 -10.89 3.01
N ILE A 425 -25.06 -10.45 1.79
CA ILE A 425 -24.84 -11.34 0.65
C ILE A 425 -23.67 -12.28 0.92
N ALA A 426 -22.58 -11.78 1.52
CA ALA A 426 -21.45 -12.60 1.94
C ALA A 426 -21.85 -13.68 2.97
N LEU A 427 -22.72 -13.35 3.93
CA LEU A 427 -23.24 -14.34 4.88
C LEU A 427 -24.13 -15.39 4.20
N ASP A 428 -24.95 -14.99 3.22
CA ASP A 428 -25.77 -15.91 2.42
C ASP A 428 -24.92 -16.88 1.58
N PHE A 429 -23.69 -16.48 1.22
CA PHE A 429 -22.68 -17.33 0.57
C PHE A 429 -21.81 -18.13 1.55
N ASP A 430 -22.19 -18.23 2.82
CA ASP A 430 -21.47 -19.02 3.85
C ASP A 430 -19.99 -18.61 4.01
N VAL A 431 -19.71 -17.31 3.96
CA VAL A 431 -18.36 -16.77 4.26
C VAL A 431 -17.89 -17.13 5.68
N GLU A 432 -18.81 -17.50 6.58
CA GLU A 432 -18.44 -18.04 7.89
C GLU A 432 -17.62 -19.33 7.77
N ASN A 433 -18.01 -20.26 6.90
CA ASN A 433 -17.21 -21.46 6.64
C ASN A 433 -15.88 -21.13 5.98
N VAL A 434 -15.86 -20.20 5.02
CA VAL A 434 -14.63 -19.70 4.39
C VAL A 434 -13.64 -19.15 5.43
N ALA A 435 -14.13 -18.35 6.38
CA ALA A 435 -13.32 -17.79 7.46
C ALA A 435 -12.74 -18.89 8.38
N LYS A 436 -13.55 -19.87 8.76
CA LYS A 436 -13.11 -21.03 9.57
C LYS A 436 -12.04 -21.86 8.85
N THR A 437 -12.22 -22.12 7.56
CA THR A 437 -11.21 -22.83 6.75
C THR A 437 -9.91 -22.03 6.66
N ALA A 438 -10.00 -20.70 6.45
CA ALA A 438 -8.83 -19.84 6.40
C ALA A 438 -8.07 -19.82 7.76
N MET A 439 -8.79 -19.72 8.88
CA MET A 439 -8.21 -19.78 10.24
C MET A 439 -7.45 -21.08 10.51
N ALA A 440 -7.90 -22.19 9.95
CA ALA A 440 -7.24 -23.49 10.10
C ALA A 440 -6.00 -23.66 9.19
N SER A 441 -5.68 -22.67 8.36
CA SER A 441 -4.52 -22.70 7.48
C SER A 441 -3.21 -22.73 8.25
N LYS A 442 -2.20 -23.41 7.69
CA LYS A 442 -0.81 -23.39 8.21
C LYS A 442 -0.08 -22.10 7.86
N GLU A 443 -0.59 -21.35 6.88
CA GLU A 443 -0.03 -20.08 6.45
C GLU A 443 -0.51 -18.97 7.38
N ALA A 444 0.39 -18.38 8.18
CA ALA A 444 0.04 -17.42 9.23
C ALA A 444 -0.84 -16.26 8.72
N LYS A 445 -0.49 -15.65 7.58
CA LYS A 445 -1.26 -14.56 6.98
C LYS A 445 -2.68 -14.96 6.58
N ILE A 446 -2.88 -16.22 6.15
CA ILE A 446 -4.20 -16.75 5.80
C ILE A 446 -5.03 -17.00 7.07
N ALA A 447 -4.40 -17.55 8.10
CA ALA A 447 -5.06 -17.79 9.38
C ALA A 447 -5.51 -16.47 10.04
N GLU A 448 -4.65 -15.47 10.02
CA GLU A 448 -4.92 -14.14 10.57
C GLU A 448 -6.05 -13.41 9.83
N VAL A 449 -6.04 -13.37 8.49
CA VAL A 449 -7.15 -12.76 7.74
C VAL A 449 -8.45 -13.55 7.90
N GLY A 450 -8.36 -14.88 8.07
CA GLY A 450 -9.52 -15.71 8.43
C GLY A 450 -10.14 -15.28 9.75
N ALA A 451 -9.32 -15.02 10.78
CA ALA A 451 -9.78 -14.55 12.08
C ALA A 451 -10.41 -13.15 12.00
N ASP A 452 -9.82 -12.26 11.19
CA ASP A 452 -10.41 -10.95 10.92
C ASP A 452 -11.82 -11.09 10.32
N ILE A 453 -12.01 -11.95 9.32
CA ILE A 453 -13.33 -12.18 8.68
C ILE A 453 -14.31 -12.85 9.64
N GLU A 454 -13.87 -13.84 10.43
CA GLU A 454 -14.72 -14.52 11.43
C GLU A 454 -15.26 -13.54 12.48
N SER A 455 -14.50 -12.51 12.83
CA SER A 455 -14.97 -11.46 13.75
C SER A 455 -16.13 -10.62 13.16
N LEU A 456 -16.29 -10.62 11.84
CA LEU A 456 -17.37 -9.90 11.14
C LEU A 456 -18.63 -10.74 10.98
N THR A 457 -18.57 -12.06 11.14
CA THR A 457 -19.76 -12.93 10.98
C THR A 457 -20.61 -13.02 12.24
N LYS A 458 -20.03 -12.62 13.38
CA LYS A 458 -20.71 -12.41 14.67
C LYS A 458 -21.50 -11.11 14.66
#